data_AF-A0A3B9SF33-F1
#
_entry.id   AF-A0A3B9SF33-F1
#
_cell.length_a   1.000
_cell.length_b   1.000
_cell.length_c   1.000
_cell.angle_alpha   90.00
_cell.angle_beta   90.00
_cell.angle_gamma   90.00
#
_symmetry.space_group_name_H-M   'P 1'
#
loop_
_entity.id
_entity.type
_entity.pdbx_description
1 polymer ?
#
loop_
_entity_poly.entity_id
_entity_poly.type
_entity_poly.pdbx_seq_one_letter_code
_entity_poly.pdbx_strand_id
1 'polypeptide(L)'
;MIIINQPRNISGANGSFEFKWNPNFSSIRAERLSQAQMYVDSEAIRLMVPYTPMDNGPLAESVKIGTVIGSGKLQYKSPYARYQYYGEVYGPNIPIFESGISEPVAFFSPRGQKKFPTGRQLNYNTSKHPKAGKMWFERMKADHKRDIAKGAAKIAGGISK
;
A
#
# COMPACT_ATOMS: atom_id res chain seq x y z
N MET A 1 -4.56 -8.39 17.06
CA MET A 1 -5.13 -7.71 18.24
C MET A 1 -3.97 -7.19 19.08
N ILE A 2 -3.93 -5.88 19.34
CA ILE A 2 -2.89 -5.30 20.20
C ILE A 2 -3.30 -5.53 21.66
N ILE A 3 -2.42 -6.12 22.45
CA ILE A 3 -2.63 -6.36 23.89
C ILE A 3 -1.75 -5.38 24.66
N ILE A 4 -2.36 -4.60 25.54
CA ILE A 4 -1.64 -3.65 26.40
C ILE A 4 -1.78 -4.11 27.85
N ASN A 5 -0.64 -4.47 28.46
CA ASN A 5 -0.57 -5.02 29.81
C ASN A 5 -0.19 -3.95 30.83
N GLN A 6 -0.68 -4.10 32.06
CA GLN A 6 -0.28 -3.25 33.18
C GLN A 6 1.22 -3.42 33.48
N PRO A 7 1.95 -2.34 33.80
CA PRO A 7 3.32 -2.45 34.28
C PRO A 7 3.38 -3.18 35.63
N ARG A 8 4.51 -3.83 35.91
CA ARG A 8 4.73 -4.51 37.20
C ARG A 8 4.85 -3.49 38.33
N ASN A 9 4.24 -3.81 39.48
CA ASN A 9 4.45 -3.07 40.71
C ASN A 9 5.89 -3.25 41.20
N ILE A 10 6.46 -2.21 41.79
CA ILE A 10 7.83 -2.23 42.32
C ILE A 10 7.75 -1.97 43.82
N SER A 11 8.35 -2.85 44.61
CA SER A 11 8.50 -2.72 46.06
C SER A 11 9.98 -2.81 46.45
N GLY A 12 10.43 -1.86 47.27
CA GLY A 12 11.79 -1.82 47.80
C GLY A 12 11.82 -1.57 49.30
N ALA A 13 13.01 -1.60 49.91
CA ALA A 13 13.20 -1.45 51.36
C ALA A 13 12.64 -0.14 51.94
N ASN A 14 12.51 0.91 51.12
CA ASN A 14 12.05 2.24 51.53
C ASN A 14 10.61 2.55 51.08
N GLY A 15 9.86 1.57 50.58
CA GLY A 15 8.45 1.74 50.19
C GLY A 15 8.03 0.97 48.93
N SER A 16 6.72 0.96 48.66
CA SER A 16 6.12 0.40 47.44
C SER A 16 5.54 1.50 46.56
N PHE A 17 5.71 1.35 45.25
CA PHE A 17 5.04 2.16 44.24
C PHE A 17 4.16 1.27 43.37
N GLU A 18 2.88 1.63 43.27
CA GLU A 18 1.89 0.92 42.48
C GLU A 18 1.33 1.84 41.40
N PHE A 19 1.41 1.40 40.15
CA PHE A 19 0.82 2.11 39.02
C PHE A 19 -0.38 1.31 38.49
N LYS A 20 -1.60 1.75 38.84
CA LYS A 20 -2.84 1.16 38.32
C LYS A 20 -3.32 1.95 37.11
N TRP A 21 -3.42 1.26 35.99
CA TRP A 21 -4.16 1.80 34.84
C TRP A 21 -5.65 1.76 35.13
N ASN A 22 -6.40 2.66 34.50
CA ASN A 22 -7.85 2.49 34.40
C ASN A 22 -8.12 1.10 33.79
N PRO A 23 -8.99 0.26 34.39
CA PRO A 23 -9.31 -1.06 33.87
C PRO A 23 -9.73 -1.06 32.39
N ASN A 24 -10.40 0.01 31.96
CA ASN A 24 -10.87 0.17 30.57
C ASN A 24 -9.80 0.74 29.63
N PHE A 25 -8.63 1.14 30.13
CA PHE A 25 -7.58 1.77 29.32
C PHE A 25 -7.15 0.88 28.15
N SER A 26 -6.87 -0.39 28.42
CA SER A 26 -6.35 -1.31 27.40
C SER A 26 -7.34 -1.47 26.24
N SER A 27 -8.63 -1.68 26.56
CA SER A 27 -9.71 -1.78 25.57
C SER A 27 -9.87 -0.50 24.75
N ILE A 28 -10.03 0.65 25.42
CA ILE A 28 -10.19 1.95 24.77
C ILE A 28 -8.99 2.27 23.86
N ARG A 29 -7.77 1.99 24.33
CA ARG A 29 -6.56 2.28 23.57
C ARG A 29 -6.42 1.33 22.37
N ALA A 30 -6.71 0.05 22.54
CA ALA A 30 -6.70 -0.93 21.46
C ALA A 30 -7.71 -0.56 20.37
N GLU A 31 -8.92 -0.13 20.76
CA GLU A 31 -9.95 0.34 19.81
C GLU A 31 -9.47 1.57 19.02
N ARG A 32 -8.96 2.60 19.71
CA ARG A 32 -8.43 3.80 19.03
C ARG A 32 -7.28 3.50 18.09
N LEU A 33 -6.39 2.57 18.44
CA LEU A 33 -5.30 2.15 17.57
C LEU A 33 -5.81 1.36 16.37
N SER A 34 -6.83 0.53 16.55
CA SER A 34 -7.50 -0.18 15.45
C SER A 34 -8.14 0.81 14.48
N GLN A 35 -8.88 1.79 14.98
CA GLN A 35 -9.47 2.86 14.16
C GLN A 35 -8.40 3.68 13.44
N ALA A 36 -7.28 3.99 14.10
CA ALA A 36 -6.17 4.69 13.47
C ALA A 36 -5.54 3.86 12.33
N GLN A 37 -5.39 2.54 12.50
CA GLN A 37 -4.90 1.67 11.43
C GLN A 37 -5.88 1.61 10.24
N MET A 38 -7.19 1.50 10.52
CA MET A 38 -8.22 1.54 9.48
C MET A 38 -8.18 2.84 8.68
N TYR A 39 -7.97 3.97 9.38
CA TYR A 39 -7.80 5.28 8.75
C TYR A 39 -6.55 5.36 7.88
N VAL A 40 -5.40 4.88 8.38
CA VAL A 40 -4.15 4.85 7.59
C VAL A 40 -4.35 4.06 6.30
N ASP A 41 -4.97 2.89 6.39
CA ASP A 41 -5.20 2.02 5.24
C ASP A 41 -6.15 2.67 4.22
N SER A 42 -7.27 3.26 4.68
CA SER A 42 -8.25 3.90 3.81
C SER A 42 -7.73 5.19 3.16
N GLU A 43 -7.01 6.03 3.91
CA GLU A 43 -6.41 7.25 3.38
C GLU A 43 -5.28 6.95 2.40
N ALA A 44 -4.45 5.94 2.68
CA ALA A 44 -3.44 5.51 1.73
C ALA A 44 -4.08 5.05 0.42
N ILE A 45 -5.15 4.26 0.45
CA ILE A 45 -5.89 3.85 -0.76
C ILE A 45 -6.43 5.07 -1.51
N ARG A 46 -7.09 5.99 -0.80
CA ARG A 46 -7.68 7.20 -1.40
C ARG A 46 -6.62 8.07 -2.08
N LEU A 47 -5.49 8.30 -1.42
CA LEU A 47 -4.40 9.14 -1.91
C LEU A 47 -3.58 8.46 -3.01
N MET A 48 -3.55 7.13 -3.06
CA MET A 48 -2.87 6.38 -4.13
C MET A 48 -3.58 6.46 -5.48
N VAL A 49 -4.89 6.77 -5.51
CA VAL A 49 -5.69 6.81 -6.75
C VAL A 49 -4.97 7.60 -7.85
N PRO A 50 -4.64 8.90 -7.71
CA PRO A 50 -4.02 9.68 -8.78
C PRO A 50 -2.60 9.24 -9.18
N TYR A 51 -1.92 8.43 -8.35
CA TYR A 51 -0.58 7.89 -8.65
C TYR A 51 -0.64 6.53 -9.33
N THR A 52 -1.74 5.80 -9.15
CA THR A 52 -1.91 4.46 -9.72
C THR A 52 -2.15 4.58 -11.22
N PRO A 53 -1.43 3.83 -12.07
CA PRO A 53 -1.70 3.80 -13.51
C PRO A 53 -3.16 3.48 -13.82
N MET A 54 -3.79 4.31 -14.66
CA MET A 54 -5.21 4.24 -14.95
C MET A 54 -5.45 4.21 -16.45
N ASP A 55 -5.98 3.08 -16.90
CA ASP A 55 -6.54 2.94 -18.23
C ASP A 55 -8.05 2.68 -18.10
N ASN A 56 -8.46 1.45 -17.82
CA ASN A 56 -9.87 1.07 -17.65
C ASN A 56 -10.37 0.98 -16.20
N GLY A 57 -9.52 1.17 -15.18
CA GLY A 57 -9.92 1.09 -13.77
C GLY A 57 -9.50 -0.13 -12.93
N PRO A 58 -9.37 -1.36 -13.47
CA PRO A 58 -9.24 -2.55 -12.62
C PRO A 58 -8.04 -2.54 -11.67
N LEU A 59 -6.93 -1.88 -12.01
CA LEU A 59 -5.78 -1.78 -11.12
C LEU A 59 -6.10 -0.97 -9.86
N ALA A 60 -6.71 0.20 -10.03
CA ALA A 60 -7.08 1.08 -8.93
C ALA A 60 -8.19 0.48 -8.06
N GLU A 61 -9.07 -0.34 -8.64
CA GLU A 61 -10.09 -1.08 -7.88
C GLU A 61 -9.53 -2.33 -7.20
N SER A 62 -8.48 -2.94 -7.76
CA SER A 62 -7.90 -4.18 -7.24
C SER A 62 -7.38 -4.04 -5.81
N VAL A 63 -6.88 -2.86 -5.42
CA VAL A 63 -6.43 -2.65 -4.03
C VAL A 63 -7.60 -2.67 -3.04
N LYS A 64 -8.79 -2.18 -3.43
CA LYS A 64 -9.98 -2.21 -2.58
C LYS A 64 -10.50 -3.63 -2.38
N ILE A 65 -10.46 -4.45 -3.43
CA ILE A 65 -10.85 -5.88 -3.39
C ILE A 65 -9.77 -6.72 -2.69
N GLY A 66 -8.51 -6.30 -2.80
CA GLY A 66 -7.35 -7.04 -2.32
C GLY A 66 -7.03 -6.84 -0.85
N THR A 67 -7.43 -5.71 -0.29
CA THR A 67 -7.02 -5.24 1.04
C THR A 67 -8.12 -5.45 2.06
N VAL A 68 -7.73 -5.90 3.26
CA VAL A 68 -8.58 -5.83 4.45
C VAL A 68 -8.21 -4.57 5.21
N ILE A 69 -9.15 -3.62 5.30
CA ILE A 69 -8.93 -2.35 6.01
C ILE A 69 -8.68 -2.62 7.50
N GLY A 70 -7.62 -2.03 8.05
CA GLY A 70 -7.15 -2.26 9.42
C GLY A 70 -6.10 -3.35 9.56
N SER A 71 -5.74 -4.04 8.47
CA SER A 71 -4.69 -5.07 8.48
C SER A 71 -3.27 -4.49 8.47
N GLY A 72 -3.11 -3.23 8.05
CA GLY A 72 -1.80 -2.61 7.83
C GLY A 72 -1.08 -3.11 6.58
N LYS A 73 -1.77 -3.83 5.69
CA LYS A 73 -1.24 -4.36 4.44
C LYS A 73 -2.14 -4.01 3.27
N LEU A 74 -1.64 -3.20 2.35
CA LEU A 74 -2.32 -2.92 1.08
C LEU A 74 -1.88 -3.92 0.02
N GLN A 75 -2.83 -4.58 -0.65
CA GLN A 75 -2.52 -5.62 -1.64
C GLN A 75 -3.27 -5.37 -2.96
N TYR A 76 -2.51 -5.25 -4.05
CA TYR A 76 -3.04 -5.28 -5.41
C TYR A 76 -3.04 -6.73 -5.91
N LYS A 77 -4.23 -7.27 -6.24
CA LYS A 77 -4.42 -8.65 -6.71
C LYS A 77 -4.32 -8.81 -8.24
N SER A 78 -4.28 -7.71 -9.01
CA SER A 78 -4.19 -7.79 -10.47
C SER A 78 -2.89 -8.47 -10.93
N PRO A 79 -2.92 -9.41 -11.90
CA PRO A 79 -1.72 -10.12 -12.38
C PRO A 79 -0.60 -9.22 -12.92
N TYR A 80 -0.97 -8.04 -13.42
CA TYR A 80 -0.05 -7.04 -13.98
C TYR A 80 0.36 -5.96 -12.98
N ALA A 81 -0.16 -5.98 -11.74
CA ALA A 81 0.14 -4.95 -10.74
C ALA A 81 1.64 -4.86 -10.45
N ARG A 82 2.32 -6.01 -10.38
CA ARG A 82 3.77 -6.07 -10.15
C ARG A 82 4.55 -5.35 -11.26
N TYR A 83 4.21 -5.58 -12.53
CA TYR A 83 4.92 -5.00 -13.67
C TYR A 83 4.72 -3.49 -13.72
N GLN A 84 3.47 -3.07 -13.53
CA GLN A 84 3.11 -1.66 -13.43
C GLN A 84 3.79 -0.98 -12.24
N TYR A 85 4.00 -1.69 -11.12
CA TYR A 85 4.63 -1.12 -9.93
C TYR A 85 6.11 -0.81 -10.16
N TYR A 86 6.86 -1.76 -10.72
CA TYR A 86 8.28 -1.54 -11.03
C TYR A 86 8.50 -0.65 -12.26
N GLY A 87 7.52 -0.56 -13.15
CA GLY A 87 7.60 0.25 -14.36
C GLY A 87 8.51 -0.32 -15.42
N GLU A 88 8.53 -1.64 -15.51
CA GLU A 88 9.30 -2.38 -16.50
C GLU A 88 8.36 -3.28 -17.30
N VAL A 89 8.70 -3.46 -18.58
CA VAL A 89 8.06 -4.42 -19.45
C VAL A 89 8.49 -5.81 -19.03
N TYR A 90 7.52 -6.73 -18.99
CA TYR A 90 7.74 -8.12 -18.59
C TYR A 90 7.43 -9.06 -19.76
N GLY A 91 8.40 -9.90 -20.10
CA GLY A 91 8.32 -10.92 -21.15
C GLY A 91 8.24 -12.34 -20.58
N PRO A 92 8.20 -13.39 -21.43
CA PRO A 92 8.73 -13.40 -22.80
C PRO A 92 7.90 -12.57 -23.78
N ASN A 93 8.58 -11.72 -24.57
CA ASN A 93 8.00 -10.94 -25.64
C ASN A 93 8.48 -11.54 -26.96
N ILE A 94 7.75 -12.52 -27.48
CA ILE A 94 8.11 -13.20 -28.72
C ILE A 94 7.62 -12.34 -29.89
N PRO A 95 8.52 -11.90 -30.79
CA PRO A 95 8.14 -11.11 -31.95
C PRO A 95 7.27 -11.93 -32.92
N ILE A 96 6.25 -11.29 -33.47
CA ILE A 96 5.42 -11.79 -34.55
C ILE A 96 5.86 -11.07 -35.81
N PHE A 97 6.16 -11.82 -36.87
CA PHE A 97 6.55 -11.29 -38.18
C PHE A 97 5.44 -11.57 -39.19
N GLU A 98 5.24 -10.63 -40.12
CA GLU A 98 4.37 -10.81 -41.28
C GLU A 98 5.21 -11.06 -42.54
N SER A 99 4.64 -11.77 -43.51
CA SER A 99 5.35 -12.13 -44.75
C SER A 99 5.78 -10.87 -45.51
N GLY A 100 7.08 -10.74 -45.76
CA GLY A 100 7.66 -9.59 -46.46
C GLY A 100 8.03 -8.40 -45.57
N ILE A 101 7.83 -8.47 -44.24
CA ILE A 101 8.22 -7.42 -43.29
C ILE A 101 9.35 -7.93 -42.39
N SER A 102 10.50 -7.26 -42.43
CA SER A 102 11.69 -7.61 -41.63
C SER A 102 11.59 -7.19 -40.16
N GLU A 103 10.72 -6.22 -39.86
CA GLU A 103 10.47 -5.72 -38.51
C GLU A 103 9.30 -6.46 -37.84
N PRO A 104 9.34 -6.69 -36.52
CA PRO A 104 8.25 -7.36 -35.81
C PRO A 104 7.00 -6.47 -35.76
N VAL A 105 5.88 -6.99 -36.24
CA VAL A 105 4.59 -6.28 -36.26
C VAL A 105 3.91 -6.27 -34.89
N ALA A 106 4.15 -7.29 -34.07
CA ALA A 106 3.58 -7.41 -32.73
C ALA A 106 4.47 -8.26 -31.83
N PHE A 107 4.15 -8.27 -30.53
CA PHE A 107 4.77 -9.15 -29.55
C PHE A 107 3.69 -9.93 -28.82
N PHE A 108 3.93 -11.21 -28.58
CA PHE A 108 3.05 -12.02 -27.74
C PHE A 108 3.82 -12.68 -26.59
N SER A 109 3.09 -12.95 -25.51
CA SER A 109 3.57 -13.74 -24.38
C SER A 109 2.72 -15.00 -24.25
N PRO A 110 3.31 -16.21 -24.28
CA PRO A 110 2.59 -17.46 -24.01
C PRO A 110 1.86 -17.43 -22.67
N ARG A 111 0.64 -17.97 -22.63
CA ARG A 111 -0.14 -18.11 -21.39
C ARG A 111 0.51 -19.16 -20.48
N GLY A 112 0.39 -18.98 -19.16
CA GLY A 112 0.90 -19.93 -18.16
C GLY A 112 2.41 -19.89 -17.93
N GLN A 113 3.18 -19.14 -18.73
CA GLN A 113 4.60 -18.95 -18.48
C GLN A 113 4.86 -17.84 -17.47
N LYS A 114 5.86 -18.06 -16.61
CA LYS A 114 6.34 -17.05 -15.66
C LYS A 114 6.94 -15.88 -16.43
N LYS A 115 6.57 -14.66 -16.03
CA LYS A 115 7.09 -13.45 -16.65
C LYS A 115 8.33 -12.92 -15.93
N PHE A 116 9.28 -12.41 -16.72
CA PHE A 116 10.56 -11.84 -16.26
C PHE A 116 10.74 -10.41 -16.75
N PRO A 117 11.42 -9.54 -15.98
CA PRO A 117 11.68 -8.17 -16.41
C PRO A 117 12.59 -8.16 -17.65
N THR A 118 12.27 -7.32 -18.64
CA THR A 118 13.06 -7.19 -19.87
C THR A 118 14.03 -6.01 -19.85
N GLY A 119 14.08 -5.23 -18.76
CA GLY A 119 14.88 -4.01 -18.64
C GLY A 119 14.33 -2.78 -19.38
N ARG A 120 13.36 -2.97 -20.28
CA ARG A 120 12.68 -1.87 -20.98
C ARG A 120 11.66 -1.20 -20.06
N GLN A 121 11.72 0.12 -19.93
CA GLN A 121 10.79 0.86 -19.09
C GLN A 121 9.38 0.93 -19.71
N LEU A 122 8.36 0.99 -18.85
CA LEU A 122 6.97 1.22 -19.25
C LEU A 122 6.70 2.71 -19.46
N ASN A 123 5.93 3.01 -20.51
CA ASN A 123 5.36 4.33 -20.72
C ASN A 123 3.95 4.36 -20.12
N TYR A 124 3.73 5.26 -19.17
CA TYR A 124 2.44 5.38 -18.48
C TYR A 124 1.54 6.41 -19.15
N ASN A 125 0.24 6.10 -19.22
CA ASN A 125 -0.77 7.06 -19.60
C ASN A 125 -1.07 8.00 -18.43
N THR A 126 -0.90 9.30 -18.64
CA THR A 126 -1.14 10.35 -17.63
C THR A 126 -2.42 11.15 -17.88
N SER A 127 -3.23 10.79 -18.88
CA SER A 127 -4.43 11.56 -19.27
C SER A 127 -5.50 11.58 -18.17
N LYS A 128 -5.79 10.41 -17.57
CA LYS A 128 -6.77 10.29 -16.47
C LYS A 128 -6.13 10.60 -15.13
N HIS A 129 -4.95 10.05 -14.89
CA HIS A 129 -4.21 10.19 -13.63
C HIS A 129 -2.89 10.91 -13.90
N PRO A 130 -2.79 12.22 -13.64
CA PRO A 130 -1.62 13.01 -14.02
C PRO A 130 -0.35 12.60 -13.28
N LYS A 131 -0.49 11.98 -12.10
CA LYS A 131 0.64 11.47 -11.31
C LYS A 131 0.92 9.98 -11.56
N ALA A 132 0.24 9.34 -12.52
CA ALA A 132 0.44 7.93 -12.83
C ALA A 132 1.90 7.58 -13.07
N GLY A 133 2.38 6.50 -12.45
CA GLY A 133 3.73 6.00 -12.72
C GLY A 133 4.16 4.88 -11.78
N LYS A 134 5.41 4.44 -11.94
CA LYS A 134 6.02 3.41 -11.10
C LYS A 134 6.09 3.82 -9.63
N MET A 135 6.18 2.83 -8.74
CA MET A 135 6.37 3.00 -7.30
C MET A 135 5.36 3.99 -6.71
N TRP A 136 4.10 3.85 -7.12
CA TRP A 136 3.05 4.82 -6.80
C TRP A 136 2.79 4.94 -5.30
N PHE A 137 3.00 3.86 -4.54
CA PHE A 137 2.90 3.87 -3.09
C PHE A 137 4.00 4.72 -2.46
N GLU A 138 5.26 4.53 -2.87
CA GLU A 138 6.40 5.28 -2.35
C GLU A 138 6.29 6.76 -2.69
N ARG A 139 5.83 7.09 -3.90
CA ARG A 139 5.59 8.47 -4.35
C ARG A 139 4.47 9.12 -3.54
N MET A 140 3.33 8.43 -3.42
CA MET A 140 2.22 8.89 -2.57
C MET A 140 2.67 9.08 -1.12
N LYS A 141 3.43 8.12 -0.57
CA LYS A 141 3.97 8.18 0.79
C LYS A 141 4.94 9.35 0.96
N ALA A 142 5.80 9.63 -0.01
CA ALA A 142 6.72 10.76 0.05
C ALA A 142 5.95 12.08 0.19
N ASP A 143 4.89 12.24 -0.60
CA ASP A 143 4.06 13.46 -0.64
C ASP A 143 3.14 13.59 0.59
N HIS A 144 2.54 12.49 1.05
CA HIS A 144 1.42 12.52 2.01
C HIS A 144 1.67 11.85 3.36
N LYS A 145 2.86 11.28 3.63
CA LYS A 145 3.14 10.61 4.93
C LYS A 145 2.81 11.46 6.15
N ARG A 146 3.04 12.78 6.06
CA ARG A 146 2.77 13.71 7.16
C ARG A 146 1.27 13.90 7.39
N ASP A 147 0.50 13.97 6.33
CA ASP A 147 -0.95 14.18 6.42
C ASP A 147 -1.64 12.93 6.98
N ILE A 148 -1.24 11.76 6.50
CA ILE A 148 -1.72 10.47 7.01
C ILE A 148 -1.35 10.32 8.49
N ALA A 149 -0.11 10.63 8.88
CA ALA A 149 0.33 10.57 10.27
C ALA A 149 -0.45 11.54 11.17
N LYS A 150 -0.72 12.77 10.69
CA LYS A 150 -1.53 13.75 11.41
C LYS A 150 -2.96 13.27 11.65
N GLY A 151 -3.60 12.70 10.64
CA GLY A 151 -4.96 12.15 10.78
C GLY A 151 -5.00 10.93 11.71
N ALA A 152 -4.05 10.01 11.57
CA ALA A 152 -3.94 8.85 12.43
C ALA A 152 -3.68 9.23 13.90
N ALA A 153 -2.82 10.24 14.15
CA ALA A 153 -2.54 10.73 15.49
C ALA A 153 -3.80 11.30 16.18
N LYS A 154 -4.63 12.06 15.44
CA LYS A 154 -5.91 12.60 15.96
C LYS A 154 -6.83 11.48 16.44
N ILE A 155 -6.97 10.41 15.65
CA ILE A 155 -7.81 9.24 15.99
C ILE A 155 -7.21 8.47 17.17
N ALA A 156 -5.88 8.30 17.16
CA ALA A 156 -5.17 7.66 18.25
C ALA A 156 -5.13 8.52 19.53
N GLY A 157 -5.66 9.75 19.56
CA GLY A 157 -5.62 10.63 20.73
C GLY A 157 -4.22 11.14 21.08
N GLY A 158 -3.33 11.26 20.09
CA GLY A 158 -1.98 11.82 20.22
C GLY A 158 -1.80 13.12 19.44
N ILE A 159 -0.68 13.81 19.69
CA ILE A 159 -0.26 15.01 18.96
C ILE A 159 0.76 14.58 17.90
N SER A 160 0.47 14.83 16.62
CA SER A 160 1.46 14.67 15.55
C SER A 160 2.42 15.85 15.56
N LYS A 161 3.72 15.59 15.67
CA LYS A 161 4.77 16.58 15.40
C LYS A 161 5.09 16.65 13.91
#